data_AF-A0A2E0Q9R7-F1
#
_entry.id   AF-A0A2E0Q9R7-F1
#
_cell.length_a   1.000
_cell.length_b   1.000
_cell.length_c   1.000
_cell.angle_alpha   90.00
_cell.angle_beta   90.00
_cell.angle_gamma   90.00
#
_symmetry.space_group_name_H-M   'P 1'
#
loop_
_entity.id
_entity.type
_entity.pdbx_description
1 polymer ?
#
loop_
_entity_poly.entity_id
_entity_poly.type
_entity_poly.pdbx_seq_one_letter_code
_entity_poly.pdbx_strand_id
1 'polypeptide(L)'
;MGKLHAVKQGFSIKHVPAFLVCALCFYFAYHLMQGQRSVWSYFSNRTVIEQKQAEIKVLDQENKALEANVVKLRVATIDVDYLKERARHMLGYTDPDEIILITK
;
A
#
# COMPACT_ATOMS: atom_id res chain seq x y z
N MET A 1 65.74 14.93 -30.10
CA MET A 1 64.84 13.78 -29.85
C MET A 1 64.20 13.96 -28.47
N GLY A 2 63.27 14.90 -28.35
CA GLY A 2 62.65 15.27 -27.08
C GLY A 2 61.17 15.42 -27.31
N LYS A 3 60.39 14.52 -26.67
CA LYS A 3 58.94 14.61 -26.39
C LYS A 3 58.36 13.31 -25.78
N LEU A 4 59.18 12.49 -25.10
CA LEU A 4 58.69 11.27 -24.40
C LEU A 4 58.69 11.40 -22.87
N HIS A 5 59.16 12.51 -22.30
CA HIS A 5 59.16 12.72 -20.84
C HIS A 5 58.07 13.67 -20.31
N ALA A 6 57.23 14.23 -21.20
CA ALA A 6 56.19 15.21 -20.82
C ALA A 6 54.84 14.59 -20.43
N VAL A 7 54.79 13.28 -20.18
CA VAL A 7 53.56 12.59 -19.74
C VAL A 7 53.58 12.30 -18.23
N LYS A 8 54.71 12.46 -17.54
CA LYS A 8 54.86 12.00 -16.14
C LYS A 8 54.71 13.05 -15.04
N GLN A 9 54.38 14.32 -15.31
CA GLN A 9 54.33 15.33 -14.24
C GLN A 9 53.15 16.32 -14.35
N GLY A 10 51.93 15.81 -14.60
CA GLY A 10 50.69 16.60 -14.52
C GLY A 10 49.85 16.35 -13.26
N PHE A 11 50.18 15.34 -12.46
CA PHE A 11 49.44 15.00 -11.25
C PHE A 11 50.28 15.33 -10.02
N SER A 12 50.40 16.63 -9.73
CA SER A 12 50.97 17.07 -8.46
C SER A 12 50.07 16.58 -7.33
N ILE A 13 50.64 15.97 -6.27
CA ILE A 13 49.93 15.45 -5.08
C ILE A 13 48.92 16.46 -4.50
N LYS A 14 49.12 17.75 -4.78
CA LYS A 14 48.23 18.86 -4.46
C LYS A 14 46.78 18.71 -4.98
N HIS A 15 46.55 17.99 -6.09
CA HIS A 15 45.21 17.78 -6.67
C HIS A 15 44.52 16.49 -6.21
N VAL A 16 45.25 15.58 -5.55
CA VAL A 16 44.71 14.35 -4.94
C VAL A 16 43.53 14.64 -4.01
N PRO A 17 43.60 15.58 -3.04
CA PRO A 17 42.49 15.84 -2.14
C PRO A 17 41.25 16.38 -2.87
N ALA A 18 41.43 17.23 -3.88
CA ALA A 18 40.31 17.75 -4.67
C ALA A 18 39.59 16.63 -5.44
N PHE A 19 40.34 15.69 -6.02
CA PHE A 19 39.77 14.53 -6.70
C PHE A 19 39.05 13.59 -5.73
N LEU A 20 39.59 13.39 -4.52
CA LEU A 20 38.99 12.58 -3.46
C LEU A 20 37.66 13.17 -2.98
N VAL A 21 37.63 14.49 -2.75
CA VAL A 21 36.39 15.21 -2.38
C VAL A 21 35.35 15.11 -3.49
N CYS A 22 35.77 15.29 -4.75
CA CYS A 22 34.86 15.18 -5.89
C CYS A 22 34.27 13.77 -6.01
N ALA A 23 35.10 12.72 -5.86
CA ALA A 23 34.65 11.33 -5.86
C ALA A 23 33.68 11.02 -4.70
N LEU A 24 33.95 11.55 -3.50
CA LEU A 24 33.03 11.46 -2.36
C LEU A 24 31.70 12.15 -2.64
N CYS A 25 31.71 13.34 -3.25
CA CYS A 25 30.49 14.03 -3.66
C CYS A 25 29.67 13.21 -4.66
N PHE A 26 30.31 12.59 -5.66
CA PHE A 26 29.63 11.69 -6.60
C PHE A 26 29.08 10.44 -5.91
N TYR A 27 29.83 9.84 -5.00
CA TYR A 27 29.39 8.68 -4.22
C TYR A 27 28.15 9.01 -3.37
N PHE A 28 28.17 10.14 -2.65
CA PHE A 28 27.02 10.59 -1.89
C PHE A 28 25.85 11.00 -2.78
N ALA A 29 26.08 11.64 -3.93
CA ALA A 29 25.02 11.98 -4.89
C ALA A 29 24.34 10.72 -5.46
N TYR A 30 25.13 9.70 -5.80
CA TYR A 30 24.62 8.40 -6.24
C TYR A 30 23.78 7.72 -5.16
N HIS A 31 24.31 7.65 -3.93
CA HIS A 31 23.59 7.05 -2.80
C HIS A 31 22.36 7.86 -2.36
N LEU A 32 22.35 9.17 -2.54
CA LEU A 32 21.19 10.03 -2.29
C LEU A 32 20.05 9.72 -3.26
N MET A 33 20.37 9.39 -4.51
CA MET A 33 19.39 8.92 -5.49
C MET A 33 18.91 7.48 -5.24
N GLN A 34 19.79 6.61 -4.74
CA GLN A 34 19.51 5.18 -4.54
C GLN A 34 18.91 4.83 -3.16
N GLY A 35 18.75 5.81 -2.28
CA GLY A 35 18.14 5.60 -0.96
C GLY A 35 16.61 5.43 -1.04
N GLN A 36 16.08 4.51 -0.23
CA GLN A 36 14.65 4.27 0.01
C GLN A 36 13.86 5.52 0.49
N ARG A 37 14.57 6.64 0.76
CA ARG A 37 14.06 7.96 1.17
C ARG A 37 14.50 9.09 0.23
N SER A 38 14.85 8.77 -1.01
CA SER A 38 15.07 9.77 -2.05
C SER A 38 13.84 10.68 -2.16
N VAL A 39 14.01 11.93 -2.59
CA VAL A 39 12.93 12.94 -2.72
C VAL A 39 11.71 12.37 -3.46
N TRP A 40 11.94 11.47 -4.43
CA TRP A 40 10.91 10.73 -5.15
C TRP A 40 10.03 9.82 -4.28
N SER A 41 10.61 9.16 -3.27
CA SER A 41 9.86 8.33 -2.32
C SER A 41 8.94 9.19 -1.44
N TYR A 42 9.33 10.42 -1.10
CA TYR A 42 8.46 11.31 -0.33
C TYR A 42 7.18 11.67 -1.10
N PHE A 43 7.28 11.92 -2.42
CA PHE A 43 6.12 12.18 -3.27
C PHE A 43 5.25 10.93 -3.47
N SER A 44 5.84 9.77 -3.69
CA SER A 44 5.09 8.51 -3.85
C SER A 44 4.47 8.01 -2.53
N ASN A 45 5.12 8.25 -1.39
CA ASN A 45 4.58 7.83 -0.09
C ASN A 45 3.36 8.64 0.32
N ARG A 46 3.27 9.92 -0.06
CA ARG A 46 2.06 10.72 0.19
C ARG A 46 0.84 10.14 -0.53
N THR A 47 0.98 9.79 -1.80
CA THR A 47 -0.11 9.19 -2.57
C THR A 47 -0.50 7.82 -2.02
N VAL A 48 0.47 7.02 -1.58
CA VAL A 48 0.20 5.72 -0.97
C VAL A 48 -0.53 5.86 0.37
N ILE A 49 -0.15 6.84 1.21
CA ILE A 49 -0.82 7.08 2.49
C ILE A 49 -2.29 7.50 2.26
N GLU A 50 -2.55 8.39 1.32
CA GLU A 50 -3.92 8.83 1.00
C GLU A 50 -4.77 7.68 0.45
N GLN A 51 -4.22 6.86 -0.44
CA GLN A 51 -4.90 5.68 -0.98
C GLN A 51 -5.21 4.65 0.13
N LYS A 52 -4.24 4.36 1.01
CA LYS A 52 -4.44 3.43 2.12
C LYS A 52 -5.44 3.96 3.15
N GLN A 53 -5.48 5.26 3.40
CA GLN A 53 -6.50 5.86 4.27
C GLN A 53 -7.90 5.78 3.66
N ALA A 54 -8.03 5.95 2.33
CA ALA A 54 -9.31 5.74 1.65
C ALA A 54 -9.77 4.28 1.73
N GLU A 55 -8.84 3.33 1.53
CA GLU A 55 -9.10 1.89 1.66
C GLU A 55 -9.60 1.51 3.06
N ILE A 56 -8.97 2.04 4.12
CA ILE A 56 -9.41 1.84 5.51
C ILE A 56 -10.84 2.34 5.73
N LYS A 57 -11.21 3.51 5.17
CA LYS A 57 -12.57 4.05 5.33
C LYS A 57 -13.63 3.16 4.68
N VAL A 58 -13.33 2.61 3.50
CA VAL A 58 -14.24 1.69 2.80
C VAL A 58 -14.41 0.41 3.62
N LEU A 59 -13.30 -0.20 4.04
CA LEU A 59 -13.32 -1.44 4.82
C LEU A 59 -14.00 -1.27 6.19
N ASP A 60 -13.87 -0.11 6.84
CA ASP A 60 -14.56 0.19 8.10
C ASP A 60 -16.08 0.29 7.89
N GLN A 61 -16.53 0.88 6.79
CA GLN A 61 -17.95 0.94 6.45
C GLN A 61 -18.52 -0.45 6.15
N GLU A 62 -17.80 -1.28 5.40
CA GLU A 62 -18.19 -2.67 5.11
C GLU A 62 -18.26 -3.50 6.40
N ASN A 63 -17.27 -3.38 7.28
CA ASN A 63 -17.28 -4.06 8.57
C ASN A 63 -18.47 -3.63 9.43
N LYS A 64 -18.76 -2.33 9.54
CA LYS A 64 -19.92 -1.84 10.31
C LYS A 64 -21.25 -2.37 9.77
N ALA A 65 -21.39 -2.46 8.45
CA ALA A 65 -22.59 -3.03 7.84
C ALA A 65 -22.72 -4.53 8.15
N LEU A 66 -21.62 -5.28 8.09
CA LEU A 66 -21.59 -6.69 8.46
C LEU A 66 -21.85 -6.90 9.95
N GLU A 67 -21.25 -6.10 10.83
CA GLU A 67 -21.49 -6.12 12.27
C GLU A 67 -22.96 -5.87 12.61
N ALA A 68 -23.61 -4.90 11.95
CA ALA A 68 -25.03 -4.65 12.14
C ALA A 68 -25.88 -5.90 11.80
N ASN A 69 -25.53 -6.64 10.75
CA ASN A 69 -26.19 -7.89 10.39
C ASN A 69 -25.91 -9.01 11.39
N VAL A 70 -24.67 -9.11 11.90
CA VAL A 70 -24.30 -10.10 12.94
C VAL A 70 -25.03 -9.83 14.25
N VAL A 71 -25.17 -8.56 14.64
CA VAL A 71 -25.93 -8.18 15.85
C VAL A 71 -27.40 -8.61 15.74
N LYS A 72 -28.02 -8.48 14.56
CA LYS A 72 -29.39 -8.97 14.30
C LYS A 72 -29.53 -10.50 14.43
N LEU A 73 -28.44 -11.25 14.40
CA LEU A 73 -28.46 -12.72 14.52
C LEU A 73 -28.03 -13.20 15.92
N ARG A 74 -27.69 -12.28 16.83
CA ARG A 74 -27.27 -12.62 18.20
C ARG A 74 -28.50 -12.95 19.04
N VAL A 75 -28.40 -13.98 19.89
CA VAL A 75 -29.51 -14.51 20.71
C VAL A 75 -30.28 -13.44 21.50
N ALA A 76 -29.61 -12.38 21.95
CA ALA A 76 -30.24 -11.29 22.72
C ALA A 76 -30.95 -10.23 21.86
N THR A 77 -30.66 -10.15 20.56
CA THR A 77 -31.15 -9.12 19.60
C THR A 77 -31.61 -9.77 18.30
N ILE A 78 -32.10 -11.01 18.38
CA ILE A 78 -32.40 -11.84 17.22
C ILE A 78 -33.60 -11.31 16.45
N ASP A 79 -33.37 -10.97 15.18
CA ASP A 79 -34.40 -10.58 14.22
C ASP A 79 -34.87 -11.84 13.50
N VAL A 80 -36.09 -12.28 13.83
CA VAL A 80 -36.67 -13.54 13.34
C VAL A 80 -36.92 -13.49 11.84
N ASP A 81 -37.30 -12.34 11.28
CA ASP A 81 -37.57 -12.19 9.86
C ASP A 81 -36.26 -12.23 9.06
N TYR A 82 -35.22 -11.55 9.54
CA TYR A 82 -33.89 -11.62 8.93
C TYR A 82 -33.28 -13.02 9.01
N LEU A 83 -33.48 -13.73 10.13
CA LEU A 83 -33.05 -15.11 10.29
C LEU A 83 -33.75 -16.04 9.29
N LYS A 84 -35.07 -15.90 9.11
CA LYS A 84 -35.85 -16.69 8.14
C LYS A 84 -35.35 -16.46 6.72
N GLU A 85 -35.12 -15.21 6.33
CA GLU A 85 -34.56 -14.88 5.02
C GLU A 85 -33.17 -15.51 4.83
N ARG A 86 -32.31 -15.45 5.86
CA ARG A 86 -30.98 -16.05 5.79
C ARG A 86 -31.02 -17.58 5.75
N ALA A 87 -31.94 -18.21 6.48
CA ALA A 87 -32.16 -19.65 6.46
C ALA A 87 -32.68 -20.12 5.08
N ARG A 88 -33.59 -19.36 4.47
CA ARG A 88 -34.03 -19.61 3.09
C ARG A 88 -32.87 -19.48 2.10
N HIS A 89 -32.13 -18.38 2.16
CA HIS A 89 -31.04 -18.13 1.21
C HIS A 89 -29.86 -19.11 1.37
N MET A 90 -29.50 -19.52 2.59
CA MET A 90 -28.34 -20.41 2.80
C MET A 90 -28.70 -21.90 2.79
N LEU A 91 -29.84 -22.27 3.36
CA LEU A 91 -30.20 -23.67 3.61
C LEU A 91 -31.36 -24.14 2.73
N GLY A 92 -31.96 -23.25 1.92
CA GLY A 92 -33.18 -23.56 1.18
C GLY A 92 -34.37 -23.82 2.08
N TYR A 93 -34.31 -23.40 3.35
CA TYR A 93 -35.37 -23.64 4.33
C TYR A 93 -36.65 -22.90 3.91
N THR A 94 -37.78 -23.60 3.94
CA THR A 94 -39.12 -23.06 3.68
C THR A 94 -40.07 -23.70 4.68
N ASP A 95 -40.98 -22.90 5.25
CA ASP A 95 -41.97 -23.41 6.20
C ASP A 95 -43.00 -24.28 5.45
N PRO A 96 -43.42 -25.45 5.98
CA PRO A 96 -44.42 -26.30 5.33
C PRO A 96 -45.73 -25.61 4.95
N ASP A 97 -46.10 -24.52 5.61
CA ASP A 97 -47.31 -23.74 5.33
C ASP A 97 -47.07 -22.50 4.43
N GLU A 98 -45.86 -22.34 3.88
CA GLU A 98 -45.47 -21.15 3.11
C GLU A 98 -45.73 -21.29 1.60
N ILE A 99 -46.36 -20.29 0.97
CA ILE A 99 -46.67 -20.29 -0.46
C ILE A 99 -45.55 -19.58 -1.24
N ILE A 100 -44.87 -20.29 -2.13
CA ILE A 100 -43.82 -19.72 -3.01
C ILE A 100 -44.46 -19.18 -4.29
N LEU A 101 -44.35 -17.87 -4.52
CA LEU A 101 -44.77 -17.22 -5.77
C LEU A 101 -43.59 -17.17 -6.75
N ILE A 102 -43.62 -18.00 -7.80
CA ILE A 102 -42.65 -17.94 -8.90
C ILE A 102 -43.27 -17.11 -10.03
N THR A 103 -42.83 -15.86 -10.17
CA THR A 103 -43.16 -15.01 -11.33
C THR A 103 -42.25 -15.35 -12.51
N LYS A 104 -42.82 -15.37 -13.72
CA LYS A 104 -42.14 -15.72 -14.98
C LYS A 104 -41.24 -14.60 -15.50
#